data_AF-A0A6A7BAY4-F1
#
_entry.id   AF-A0A6A7BAY4-F1
#
_cell.length_a   1.000
_cell.length_b   1.000
_cell.length_c   1.000
_cell.angle_alpha   90.00
_cell.angle_beta   90.00
_cell.angle_gamma   90.00
#
_symmetry.space_group_name_H-M   'P 1'
#
loop_
_entity.id
_entity.type
_entity.pdbx_description
1 polymer ?
#
loop_
_entity_poly.entity_id
_entity_poly.type
_entity_poly.pdbx_seq_one_letter_code
_entity_poly.pdbx_strand_id
1 'polypeptide(L)'
;MPSVNATVFHAYTYGTAFWYGLRGLCRVYDPVMVAGCMLPIPPLPPSPRLSPQIQHHRHRSNEPPGFRPPSQLNLAPNDLELYNIRNDGWCLVTLALILISFTNAVPFASPGTAKSQSQYPNTVTYAKAVVAATVFHHVTTGIGAYQHYKLDTHYNTSMSIGVWGNVWLTFTGLLTWGLLQSRAGERDVEVVAKKVR
;
A
#
# COMPACT_ATOMS: atom_id res chain seq x y z
N MET A 1 -8.76 15.62 26.24
CA MET A 1 -8.70 14.17 25.91
C MET A 1 -8.95 14.00 24.41
N PRO A 2 -8.58 12.90 23.75
CA PRO A 2 -8.97 12.69 22.36
C PRO A 2 -10.43 12.19 22.27
N SER A 3 -11.19 12.69 21.31
CA SER A 3 -12.49 12.10 20.95
C SER A 3 -12.29 10.76 20.23
N VAL A 4 -13.32 9.92 20.18
CA VAL A 4 -13.28 8.65 19.43
C VAL A 4 -12.88 8.90 17.97
N ASN A 5 -13.43 9.94 17.32
CA ASN A 5 -13.08 10.36 15.96
C ASN A 5 -11.60 10.67 15.80
N ALA A 6 -11.00 11.39 16.75
CA ALA A 6 -9.58 11.69 16.72
C ALA A 6 -8.77 10.39 16.80
N THR A 7 -9.10 9.52 17.74
CA THR A 7 -8.37 8.27 17.97
C THR A 7 -8.46 7.31 16.80
N VAL A 8 -9.66 7.08 16.24
CA VAL A 8 -9.82 6.14 15.11
C VAL A 8 -9.18 6.68 13.84
N PHE A 9 -9.27 8.00 13.59
CA PHE A 9 -8.59 8.63 12.46
C PHE A 9 -7.07 8.48 12.58
N HIS A 10 -6.47 8.84 13.73
CA HIS A 10 -5.03 8.73 13.94
C HIS A 10 -4.54 7.29 13.83
N ALA A 11 -5.26 6.34 14.42
CA ALA A 11 -4.90 4.93 14.34
C ALA A 11 -4.88 4.42 12.88
N TYR A 12 -5.91 4.77 12.11
CA TYR A 12 -6.01 4.38 10.71
C TYR A 12 -4.95 5.05 9.84
N THR A 13 -4.74 6.36 9.98
CA THR A 13 -3.77 7.09 9.15
C THR A 13 -2.33 6.72 9.47
N TYR A 14 -1.98 6.50 10.75
CA TYR A 14 -0.65 5.98 11.11
C TYR A 14 -0.43 4.55 10.62
N GLY A 15 -1.43 3.67 10.74
CA GLY A 15 -1.36 2.33 10.17
C GLY A 15 -1.17 2.35 8.65
N THR A 16 -1.88 3.25 7.96
CA THR A 16 -1.76 3.45 6.51
C THR A 16 -0.38 4.00 6.14
N ALA A 17 0.13 4.98 6.88
CA ALA A 17 1.46 5.55 6.65
C ALA A 17 2.55 4.50 6.88
N PHE A 18 2.44 3.68 7.93
CA PHE A 18 3.34 2.56 8.17
C PHE A 18 3.31 1.57 7.00
N TRP A 19 2.12 1.21 6.50
CA TRP A 19 1.98 0.30 5.37
C TRP A 19 2.61 0.85 4.08
N TYR A 20 2.38 2.13 3.77
CA TYR A 20 3.03 2.81 2.63
C TYR A 20 4.54 2.88 2.81
N GLY A 21 5.03 3.19 4.01
CA GLY A 21 6.45 3.21 4.33
C GLY A 21 7.10 1.85 4.12
N LEU A 22 6.52 0.78 4.67
CA LEU A 22 7.02 -0.59 4.51
C LEU A 22 7.07 -0.99 3.02
N ARG A 23 5.96 -0.81 2.29
CA ARG A 23 5.89 -1.14 0.85
C ARG A 23 6.83 -0.30 0.00
N GLY A 24 6.95 0.99 0.31
CA GLY A 24 7.78 1.94 -0.41
C GLY A 24 9.27 1.65 -0.19
N LEU A 25 9.67 1.45 1.06
CA LEU A 25 11.06 1.16 1.41
C LEU A 25 11.56 -0.15 0.79
N CYS A 26 10.75 -1.21 0.76
CA CYS A 26 11.13 -2.45 0.05
C CYS A 26 11.43 -2.20 -1.43
N ARG A 27 10.64 -1.35 -2.12
CA ARG A 27 10.84 -0.99 -3.53
C ARG A 27 12.05 -0.10 -3.76
N VAL A 28 12.40 0.75 -2.80
CA VAL A 28 13.57 1.63 -2.89
C VAL A 28 14.86 0.84 -2.62
N TYR A 29 14.86 0.03 -1.55
CA TYR A 29 16.01 -0.73 -1.07
C TYR A 29 16.40 -1.85 -2.03
N ASP A 30 15.43 -2.69 -2.43
CA ASP A 30 15.66 -3.83 -3.32
C ASP A 30 14.59 -3.93 -4.41
N PRO A 31 14.66 -3.05 -5.45
CA PRO A 31 13.71 -3.08 -6.55
C PRO A 31 13.81 -4.37 -7.38
N VAL A 32 14.97 -5.05 -7.37
CA VAL A 32 15.22 -6.28 -8.14
C VAL A 32 14.48 -7.45 -7.51
N MET A 33 14.54 -7.60 -6.18
CA MET A 33 13.75 -8.60 -5.45
C MET A 33 12.24 -8.35 -5.68
N VAL A 34 11.79 -7.10 -5.61
CA VAL A 34 10.37 -6.77 -5.83
C VAL A 34 9.92 -7.12 -7.24
N ALA A 35 10.72 -6.81 -8.26
CA ALA A 35 10.44 -7.22 -9.62
C ALA A 35 10.46 -8.75 -9.78
N GLY A 36 11.40 -9.44 -9.11
CA GLY A 36 11.48 -10.90 -9.07
C GLY A 36 10.22 -11.54 -8.49
N CYS A 37 9.60 -10.92 -7.47
CA CYS A 37 8.31 -11.35 -6.93
C CYS A 37 7.13 -11.18 -7.93
N MET A 38 7.33 -10.42 -9.01
CA MET A 38 6.34 -10.18 -10.07
C MET A 38 6.59 -11.04 -11.31
N LEU A 39 7.71 -11.75 -11.38
CA LEU A 39 8.02 -12.65 -12.49
C LEU A 39 7.46 -14.06 -12.23
N PRO A 40 7.13 -14.82 -13.28
CA PRO A 40 6.73 -16.21 -13.12
C PRO A 40 7.89 -17.01 -12.53
N ILE A 41 7.61 -17.90 -11.59
CA ILE A 41 8.57 -18.91 -11.15
C ILE A 41 8.91 -19.78 -12.36
N PRO A 42 10.19 -19.89 -12.78
CA PRO A 42 10.55 -20.76 -13.89
C PRO A 42 10.17 -22.21 -13.53
N PRO A 43 9.62 -23.00 -14.47
CA PRO A 43 9.38 -24.41 -14.22
C PRO A 43 10.68 -25.07 -13.78
N LEU A 44 10.61 -25.96 -12.79
CA LEU A 44 11.75 -26.75 -12.33
C LEU A 44 12.46 -27.35 -13.56
N PRO A 45 13.81 -27.28 -13.63
CA PRO A 45 14.51 -27.90 -14.73
C PRO A 45 14.15 -29.39 -14.76
N PRO A 46 13.81 -29.96 -15.92
CA PRO A 46 13.65 -31.40 -16.03
C PRO A 46 14.95 -32.07 -15.58
N SER A 47 14.82 -33.20 -14.85
CA SER A 47 15.95 -33.98 -14.34
C SER A 47 17.07 -34.09 -15.38
N PRO A 48 18.35 -33.99 -14.97
CA PRO A 48 19.46 -33.86 -15.91
C PRO A 48 19.53 -35.08 -16.81
N ARG A 49 19.02 -34.93 -18.03
CA ARG A 49 19.27 -35.85 -19.13
C ARG A 49 20.37 -35.19 -19.96
N LEU A 50 21.57 -35.76 -19.90
CA LEU A 50 22.75 -35.31 -20.63
C LEU A 50 22.41 -35.01 -22.10
N SER A 51 22.75 -33.82 -22.58
CA SER A 51 23.04 -33.57 -23.99
C SER A 51 23.98 -32.35 -24.11
N PRO A 52 25.09 -32.47 -24.87
CA PRO A 52 26.11 -31.42 -24.98
C PRO A 52 25.86 -30.44 -26.13
N GLN A 53 26.42 -29.23 -26.01
CA GLN A 53 26.62 -28.19 -27.05
C GLN A 53 25.32 -27.52 -27.55
N ILE A 54 25.19 -26.18 -27.61
CA ILE A 54 25.97 -25.26 -28.43
C ILE A 54 25.90 -23.85 -27.80
N GLN A 55 27.07 -23.26 -27.57
CA GLN A 55 27.28 -21.86 -27.22
C GLN A 55 27.56 -21.10 -28.52
N HIS A 56 26.61 -20.32 -29.05
CA HIS A 56 26.91 -19.36 -30.12
C HIS A 56 26.02 -18.11 -30.09
N HIS A 57 26.72 -16.98 -30.19
CA HIS A 57 26.29 -15.66 -30.67
C HIS A 57 25.50 -14.71 -29.77
N ARG A 58 26.32 -13.95 -29.00
CA ARG A 58 26.25 -12.49 -28.86
C ARG A 58 25.79 -11.81 -30.16
N HIS A 59 24.59 -11.23 -30.17
CA HIS A 59 24.23 -10.14 -31.07
C HIS A 59 23.50 -9.03 -30.30
N ARG A 60 24.16 -7.88 -30.28
CA ARG A 60 23.67 -6.59 -29.81
C ARG A 60 22.67 -6.10 -30.86
N SER A 61 21.39 -5.93 -30.52
CA SER A 61 20.42 -5.27 -31.40
C SER A 61 19.67 -4.18 -30.62
N ASN A 62 19.79 -2.97 -31.14
CA ASN A 62 19.09 -1.77 -30.72
C ASN A 62 17.58 -1.99 -30.89
N GLU A 63 16.82 -2.07 -29.79
CA GLU A 63 15.37 -1.95 -29.81
C GLU A 63 14.95 -0.72 -28.98
N PRO A 64 13.94 0.05 -29.41
CA PRO A 64 13.40 1.15 -28.62
C PRO A 64 12.83 0.61 -27.29
N PRO A 65 12.98 1.35 -26.17
CA PRO A 65 12.85 0.81 -24.81
C PRO A 65 11.41 0.45 -24.35
N GLY A 66 10.48 0.14 -25.26
CA GLY A 66 9.04 0.22 -24.98
C GLY A 66 8.16 -1.00 -25.24
N PHE A 67 8.65 -2.11 -25.81
CA PHE A 67 7.77 -3.27 -26.06
C PHE A 67 8.54 -4.59 -26.02
N ARG A 68 8.20 -5.48 -25.07
CA ARG A 68 8.74 -6.85 -25.05
C ARG A 68 7.80 -7.81 -25.76
N PRO A 69 8.27 -8.60 -26.74
CA PRO A 69 7.53 -9.74 -27.25
C PRO A 69 7.32 -10.82 -26.17
N PRO A 70 6.26 -11.65 -26.25
CA PRO A 70 5.89 -12.65 -25.24
C PRO A 70 6.96 -13.71 -24.91
N SER A 71 8.04 -13.81 -25.70
CA SER A 71 9.08 -14.83 -25.57
C SER A 71 10.23 -14.47 -24.62
N GLN A 72 10.31 -13.24 -24.11
CA GLN A 72 11.35 -12.80 -23.17
C GLN A 72 10.97 -13.02 -21.69
N LEU A 73 10.22 -14.09 -21.40
CA LEU A 73 9.68 -14.45 -20.07
C LEU A 73 10.75 -14.79 -19.00
N ASN A 74 12.05 -14.68 -19.31
CA ASN A 74 13.12 -15.32 -18.54
C ASN A 74 14.33 -14.43 -18.20
N LEU A 75 14.24 -13.10 -18.33
CA LEU A 75 15.40 -12.23 -18.19
C LEU A 75 15.11 -11.06 -17.26
N ALA A 76 16.10 -10.78 -16.41
CA ALA A 76 16.14 -9.79 -15.36
C ALA A 76 15.31 -8.51 -15.64
N PRO A 77 14.79 -7.87 -14.58
CA PRO A 77 14.04 -6.63 -14.71
C PRO A 77 14.82 -5.62 -15.54
N ASN A 78 14.19 -4.99 -16.52
CA ASN A 78 14.88 -3.98 -17.34
C ASN A 78 14.96 -2.65 -16.58
N ASP A 79 15.79 -1.73 -17.09
CA ASP A 79 16.01 -0.43 -16.43
C ASP A 79 14.73 0.38 -16.26
N LEU A 80 13.76 0.26 -17.18
CA LEU A 80 12.47 0.96 -17.10
C LEU A 80 11.57 0.39 -15.98
N GLU A 81 11.54 -0.93 -15.82
CA GLU A 81 10.82 -1.62 -14.75
C GLU A 81 11.44 -1.27 -13.39
N LEU A 82 12.77 -1.32 -13.27
CA LEU A 82 13.48 -0.93 -12.05
C LEU A 82 13.28 0.54 -11.71
N TYR A 83 13.31 1.42 -12.72
CA TYR A 83 13.01 2.84 -12.57
C TYR A 83 11.59 3.04 -12.03
N ASN A 84 10.59 2.41 -12.66
CA ASN A 84 9.19 2.54 -12.24
C ASN A 84 8.97 2.01 -10.82
N ILE A 85 9.56 0.87 -10.47
CA ILE A 85 9.46 0.29 -9.12
C ILE A 85 10.07 1.23 -8.09
N ARG A 86 11.25 1.78 -8.36
CA ARG A 86 11.92 2.70 -7.42
C ARG A 86 11.19 4.04 -7.32
N ASN A 87 10.66 4.56 -8.43
CA ASN A 87 9.85 5.78 -8.45
C ASN A 87 8.52 5.60 -7.68
N ASP A 88 7.83 4.47 -7.90
CA ASP A 88 6.66 4.07 -7.11
C ASP A 88 7.02 3.95 -5.62
N GLY A 89 8.17 3.36 -5.31
CA GLY A 89 8.70 3.26 -3.95
C GLY A 89 8.85 4.62 -3.27
N TRP A 90 9.48 5.58 -3.93
CA TRP A 90 9.61 6.95 -3.42
C TRP A 90 8.26 7.66 -3.29
N CYS A 91 7.36 7.47 -4.24
CA CYS A 91 5.99 8.00 -4.16
C CYS A 91 5.29 7.53 -2.89
N LEU A 92 5.35 6.22 -2.58
CA LEU A 92 4.75 5.65 -1.36
C LEU A 92 5.39 6.19 -0.08
N VAL A 93 6.72 6.36 -0.05
CA VAL A 93 7.41 6.96 1.10
C VAL A 93 6.97 8.41 1.29
N THR A 94 6.88 9.19 0.22
CA THR A 94 6.38 10.57 0.28
C THR A 94 4.94 10.62 0.76
N LEU A 95 4.05 9.74 0.27
CA LEU A 95 2.68 9.65 0.76
C LEU A 95 2.63 9.30 2.25
N ALA A 96 3.49 8.38 2.73
CA ALA A 96 3.58 8.05 4.15
C ALA A 96 3.96 9.28 5.00
N LEU A 97 4.96 10.06 4.57
CA LEU A 97 5.37 11.28 5.26
C LEU A 97 4.27 12.34 5.25
N ILE A 98 3.61 12.54 4.10
CA ILE A 98 2.47 13.46 3.98
C ILE A 98 1.34 13.03 4.93
N LEU A 99 1.02 11.73 5.00
CA LEU A 99 -0.01 11.22 5.92
C LEU A 99 0.36 11.50 7.38
N ILE A 100 1.62 11.27 7.79
CA ILE A 100 2.08 11.56 9.15
C ILE A 100 1.98 13.06 9.46
N SER A 101 2.49 13.90 8.56
CA SER A 101 2.44 15.36 8.73
C SER A 101 1.00 15.88 8.77
N PHE A 102 0.15 15.41 7.87
CA PHE A 102 -1.24 15.83 7.78
C PHE A 102 -2.04 15.35 8.98
N THR A 103 -1.84 14.11 9.44
CA THR A 103 -2.54 13.56 10.61
C THR A 103 -2.33 14.43 11.85
N ASN A 104 -1.09 14.85 12.08
CA ASN A 104 -0.75 15.76 13.18
C ASN A 104 -1.30 17.18 12.98
N ALA A 105 -1.53 17.58 11.73
CA ALA A 105 -2.05 18.89 11.37
C ALA A 105 -3.59 18.97 11.37
N VAL A 106 -4.34 17.87 11.51
CA VAL A 106 -5.81 17.89 11.60
C VAL A 106 -6.25 18.12 13.05
N PRO A 107 -6.76 19.31 13.41
CA PRO A 107 -7.23 19.54 14.77
C PRO A 107 -8.56 18.83 15.03
N PHE A 108 -8.53 17.82 15.89
CA PHE A 108 -9.74 17.31 16.53
C PHE A 108 -9.94 18.01 17.86
N ALA A 109 -11.17 18.46 18.14
CA ALA A 109 -11.49 19.08 19.42
C ALA A 109 -11.26 18.10 20.59
N SER A 110 -10.67 18.58 21.68
CA SER A 110 -10.65 17.85 22.95
C SER A 110 -12.05 17.94 23.60
N PRO A 111 -12.63 16.82 24.08
CA PRO A 111 -13.81 16.85 24.93
C PRO A 111 -13.51 17.74 26.15
N GLY A 112 -14.34 18.76 26.38
CA GLY A 112 -14.23 19.68 27.51
C GLY A 112 -13.75 21.10 27.18
N THR A 113 -13.24 21.37 25.99
CA THR A 113 -13.00 22.75 25.54
C THR A 113 -14.15 23.18 24.64
N ALA A 114 -14.95 24.16 25.06
CA ALA A 114 -16.15 24.67 24.36
C ALA A 114 -15.87 25.32 22.97
N LYS A 115 -14.71 25.07 22.37
CA LYS A 115 -14.32 25.46 21.01
C LYS A 115 -14.61 24.34 19.98
N SER A 116 -15.54 23.45 20.31
CA SER A 116 -15.62 22.07 19.77
C SER A 116 -16.21 21.91 18.36
N GLN A 117 -16.56 22.96 17.63
CA GLN A 117 -17.01 22.82 16.22
C GLN A 117 -16.93 24.13 15.43
N SER A 118 -17.08 25.27 16.12
CA SER A 118 -17.06 26.61 15.50
C SER A 118 -15.67 27.10 15.10
N GLN A 119 -14.59 26.62 15.73
CA GLN A 119 -13.22 27.07 15.43
C GLN A 119 -12.57 26.30 14.26
N TYR A 120 -13.07 25.09 13.95
CA TYR A 120 -12.51 24.23 12.89
C TYR A 120 -13.62 23.48 12.12
N PRO A 121 -14.47 24.18 11.36
CA PRO A 121 -15.65 23.60 10.73
C PRO A 121 -15.35 22.51 9.68
N ASN A 122 -14.11 22.43 9.18
CA ASN A 122 -13.75 21.58 8.04
C ASN A 122 -12.85 20.38 8.39
N THR A 123 -12.47 20.17 9.65
CA THR A 123 -11.50 19.11 10.01
C THR A 123 -12.01 17.71 9.78
N VAL A 124 -13.28 17.46 10.10
CA VAL A 124 -13.94 16.19 9.81
C VAL A 124 -14.05 15.98 8.29
N THR A 125 -14.26 17.03 7.51
CA THR A 125 -14.29 16.96 6.04
C THR A 125 -12.93 16.56 5.46
N TYR A 126 -11.84 17.14 5.95
CA TYR A 126 -10.49 16.77 5.55
C TYR A 126 -10.10 15.36 5.98
N ALA A 127 -10.41 15.00 7.23
CA ALA A 127 -10.17 13.65 7.75
C ALA A 127 -10.89 12.60 6.91
N LYS A 128 -12.17 12.86 6.57
CA LYS A 128 -12.92 12.05 5.62
C LYS A 128 -12.16 11.98 4.30
N ALA A 129 -11.90 13.08 3.61
CA ALA A 129 -11.26 13.08 2.29
C ALA A 129 -9.97 12.24 2.24
N VAL A 130 -9.10 12.35 3.27
CA VAL A 130 -7.89 11.53 3.39
C VAL A 130 -8.21 10.04 3.53
N VAL A 131 -9.19 9.69 4.36
CA VAL A 131 -9.64 8.29 4.51
C VAL A 131 -10.21 7.76 3.19
N ALA A 132 -11.04 8.52 2.46
CA ALA A 132 -11.53 8.07 1.15
C ALA A 132 -10.40 7.88 0.14
N ALA A 133 -9.47 8.83 0.04
CA ALA A 133 -8.36 8.75 -0.91
C ALA A 133 -7.47 7.53 -0.63
N THR A 134 -7.19 7.26 0.65
CA THR A 134 -6.39 6.08 1.04
C THR A 134 -7.15 4.77 0.82
N VAL A 135 -8.44 4.69 1.15
CA VAL A 135 -9.29 3.53 0.83
C VAL A 135 -9.29 3.25 -0.67
N PHE A 136 -9.47 4.28 -1.50
CA PHE A 136 -9.40 4.14 -2.96
C PHE A 136 -8.07 3.56 -3.43
N HIS A 137 -6.96 4.04 -2.87
CA HIS A 137 -5.63 3.53 -3.17
C HIS A 137 -5.44 2.07 -2.71
N HIS A 138 -5.95 1.69 -1.53
CA HIS A 138 -5.92 0.30 -1.07
C HIS A 138 -6.73 -0.64 -1.96
N VAL A 139 -7.92 -0.22 -2.41
CA VAL A 139 -8.74 -1.00 -3.34
C VAL A 139 -8.02 -1.20 -4.67
N THR A 140 -7.54 -0.12 -5.28
CA THR A 140 -6.88 -0.18 -6.59
C THR A 140 -5.58 -0.98 -6.55
N THR A 141 -4.75 -0.81 -5.54
CA THR A 141 -3.53 -1.63 -5.37
C THR A 141 -3.82 -3.06 -4.93
N GLY A 142 -4.92 -3.29 -4.21
CA GLY A 142 -5.40 -4.62 -3.85
C GLY A 142 -5.87 -5.41 -5.07
N ILE A 143 -6.57 -4.78 -6.01
CA ILE A 143 -6.96 -5.39 -7.30
C ILE A 143 -5.72 -5.80 -8.09
N GLY A 144 -4.72 -4.91 -8.20
CA GLY A 144 -3.46 -5.22 -8.87
C GLY A 144 -2.72 -6.39 -8.20
N ALA A 145 -2.63 -6.40 -6.88
CA ALA A 145 -2.02 -7.51 -6.14
C ALA A 145 -2.79 -8.83 -6.33
N TYR A 146 -4.13 -8.78 -6.34
CA TYR A 146 -4.97 -9.97 -6.53
C TYR A 146 -4.81 -10.60 -7.92
N GLN A 147 -4.62 -9.78 -8.95
CA GLN A 147 -4.37 -10.26 -10.32
C GLN A 147 -3.12 -11.13 -10.44
N HIS A 148 -2.07 -10.82 -9.67
CA HIS A 148 -0.87 -11.64 -9.55
C HIS A 148 -1.05 -12.81 -8.58
N TYR A 149 -1.67 -12.55 -7.42
CA TYR A 149 -1.88 -13.55 -6.36
C TYR A 149 -2.66 -14.78 -6.82
N LYS A 150 -3.63 -14.62 -7.71
CA LYS A 150 -4.45 -15.73 -8.23
C LYS A 150 -3.70 -16.66 -9.20
N LEU A 151 -2.51 -16.27 -9.66
CA LEU A 151 -1.71 -17.07 -10.59
C LEU A 151 -0.75 -17.94 -9.78
N ASP A 152 -0.88 -19.26 -9.88
CA ASP A 152 -0.01 -20.21 -9.17
C ASP A 152 1.48 -20.00 -9.48
N THR A 153 1.79 -19.54 -10.70
CA THR A 153 3.14 -19.24 -11.14
C THR A 153 3.75 -17.98 -10.50
N HIS A 154 2.96 -17.16 -9.83
CA HIS A 154 3.37 -15.88 -9.24
C HIS A 154 3.04 -15.79 -7.74
N TYR A 155 2.51 -16.87 -7.15
CA TYR A 155 2.16 -16.90 -5.75
C TYR A 155 3.42 -16.89 -4.87
N ASN A 156 3.47 -15.96 -3.92
CA ASN A 156 4.44 -15.95 -2.82
C ASN A 156 3.83 -15.32 -1.56
N THR A 157 4.47 -15.53 -0.42
CA THR A 157 4.00 -15.02 0.89
C THR A 157 3.92 -13.48 0.92
N SER A 158 4.78 -12.77 0.18
CA SER A 158 4.74 -11.30 0.13
C SER A 158 3.52 -10.78 -0.66
N MET A 159 3.11 -11.47 -1.72
CA MET A 159 1.87 -11.24 -2.47
C MET A 159 0.64 -11.47 -1.59
N SER A 160 0.61 -12.56 -0.81
CA SER A 160 -0.51 -12.81 0.11
C SER A 160 -0.63 -11.71 1.16
N ILE A 161 0.50 -11.27 1.75
CA ILE A 161 0.55 -10.14 2.68
C ILE A 161 0.05 -8.86 1.98
N GLY A 162 0.45 -8.63 0.73
CA GLY A 162 0.00 -7.50 -0.08
C GLY A 162 -1.51 -7.46 -0.30
N VAL A 163 -2.12 -8.59 -0.66
CA VAL A 163 -3.58 -8.69 -0.86
C VAL A 163 -4.33 -8.49 0.45
N TRP A 164 -4.02 -9.31 1.47
CA TRP A 164 -4.73 -9.28 2.74
C TRP A 164 -4.51 -7.98 3.53
N GLY A 165 -3.32 -7.38 3.43
CA GLY A 165 -3.05 -6.06 3.99
C GLY A 165 -3.91 -4.97 3.37
N ASN A 166 -4.09 -4.96 2.04
CA ASN A 166 -4.98 -4.00 1.38
C ASN A 166 -6.46 -4.26 1.69
N VAL A 167 -6.89 -5.52 1.81
CA VAL A 167 -8.26 -5.87 2.25
C VAL A 167 -8.51 -5.33 3.66
N TRP A 168 -7.58 -5.58 4.58
CA TRP A 168 -7.68 -5.10 5.97
C TRP A 168 -7.72 -3.57 6.06
N LEU A 169 -6.87 -2.87 5.32
CA LEU A 169 -6.84 -1.41 5.30
C LEU A 169 -8.09 -0.82 4.63
N THR A 170 -8.63 -1.48 3.61
CA THR A 170 -9.91 -1.09 3.01
C THR A 170 -11.04 -1.22 4.05
N PHE A 171 -11.13 -2.35 4.73
CA PHE A 171 -12.14 -2.60 5.75
C PHE A 171 -12.05 -1.60 6.91
N THR A 172 -10.86 -1.43 7.50
CA THR A 172 -10.65 -0.49 8.60
C THR A 172 -10.81 0.97 8.19
N GLY A 173 -10.51 1.32 6.93
CA GLY A 173 -10.77 2.64 6.37
C GLY A 173 -12.25 2.93 6.19
N LEU A 174 -13.03 1.96 5.70
CA LEU A 174 -14.50 2.09 5.62
C LEU A 174 -15.14 2.20 7.01
N LEU A 175 -14.64 1.45 7.99
CA LEU A 175 -15.08 1.57 9.38
C LEU A 175 -14.77 2.95 9.95
N THR A 176 -13.53 3.44 9.78
CA THR A 176 -13.10 4.78 10.19
C THR A 176 -13.97 5.86 9.54
N TRP A 177 -14.19 5.77 8.23
CA TRP A 177 -15.06 6.68 7.50
C TRP A 177 -16.50 6.66 8.03
N GLY A 178 -17.06 5.48 8.30
CA GLY A 178 -18.39 5.34 8.90
C GLY A 178 -18.50 5.95 10.29
N LEU A 179 -17.48 5.75 11.14
CA LEU A 179 -17.41 6.35 12.48
C LEU A 179 -17.34 7.88 12.41
N LEU A 180 -16.56 8.43 11.49
CA LEU A 180 -16.46 9.88 11.23
C LEU A 180 -17.78 10.50 10.74
N GLN A 181 -18.69 9.71 10.16
CA GLN A 181 -20.05 10.17 9.83
C GLN A 181 -21.01 10.12 11.02
N SER A 182 -20.69 9.34 12.05
CA SER A 182 -21.58 9.09 13.17
C SER A 182 -21.41 10.13 14.28
N ARG A 183 -22.53 10.52 14.91
CA ARG A 183 -22.50 11.31 16.17
C ARG A 183 -21.89 10.52 17.35
N ALA A 184 -21.73 9.20 17.23
CA ALA A 184 -21.11 8.38 18.24
C ALA A 184 -19.59 8.62 18.34
N GLY A 185 -18.97 9.08 17.26
CA GLY A 185 -17.54 9.39 17.20
C GLY A 185 -17.11 10.67 17.93
N GLU A 186 -18.05 11.54 18.29
CA GLU A 186 -17.77 12.77 19.05
C GLU A 186 -17.60 12.51 20.56
N ARG A 187 -17.91 11.29 21.03
CA ARG A 187 -17.82 10.92 22.45
C ARG A 187 -16.36 10.84 22.90
N ASP A 188 -16.17 11.01 24.20
CA ASP A 188 -14.88 10.76 24.85
C ASP A 188 -14.58 9.26 24.88
N VAL A 189 -13.34 8.90 24.53
CA VAL A 189 -12.86 7.52 24.48
C VAL A 189 -12.98 6.84 25.84
N GLU A 190 -12.73 7.56 26.94
CA GLU A 190 -12.77 6.97 28.28
C GLU A 190 -14.19 6.58 28.71
N VAL A 191 -15.19 7.42 28.37
CA VAL A 191 -16.61 7.13 28.62
C VAL A 191 -17.06 5.87 27.88
N VAL A 192 -16.54 5.65 26.67
CA VAL A 192 -16.82 4.44 25.89
C VAL A 192 -16.07 3.24 26.48
N ALA A 193 -14.79 3.37 26.78
CA ALA A 193 -13.97 2.29 27.33
C ALA A 193 -14.52 1.77 28.66
N LYS A 194 -15.05 2.67 29.52
CA LYS A 194 -15.64 2.31 30.81
C LYS A 194 -16.98 1.55 30.70
N LYS A 195 -17.66 1.62 29.55
CA LYS A 195 -18.89 0.83 29.28
C LYS A 195 -18.61 -0.58 28.76
N VAL A 196 -17.42 -0.81 28.21
CA VAL A 196 -17.02 -2.09 27.60
C VAL A 196 -16.30 -2.98 28.62
N ARG A 197 -15.82 -2.39 29.72
CA ARG A 197 -15.14 -3.06 30.82
C ARG A 197 -16.12 -3.52 31.89
#